data_AF-A0A521U6N1-F1
#
_entry.id   AF-A0A521U6N1-F1
#
_cell.length_a   1.000
_cell.length_b   1.000
_cell.length_c   1.000
_cell.angle_alpha   90.00
_cell.angle_beta   90.00
_cell.angle_gamma   90.00
#
_symmetry.space_group_name_H-M   'P 1'
#
loop_
_entity.id
_entity.type
_entity.pdbx_description
1 polymer ?
#
loop_
_entity_poly.entity_id
_entity_poly.type
_entity_poly.pdbx_seq_one_letter_code
_entity_poly.pdbx_strand_id
1 'polypeptide(L)'
;MSKDERTPAGPRSALAEKHGIDAFTLFCAYHLGITASDGYEFQNVHQVAKRFGVSSGIIKQILQDLAMDPDRLVNSDFDLSSAQIDVLEVPDGVSRTEVARPHWEAFRNAKLKTRDWQRELATDARENEKTYGPRPAPRDRRR
;
A
#
# COMPACT_ATOMS: atom_id res chain seq x y z
N MET A 1 19.90 -32.75 -16.44
CA MET A 1 20.04 -31.49 -15.69
C MET A 1 19.54 -30.39 -16.61
N SER A 2 18.25 -30.08 -16.57
CA SER A 2 17.62 -29.26 -17.61
C SER A 2 16.56 -28.32 -17.03
N LYS A 3 16.75 -27.06 -17.41
CA LYS A 3 15.84 -25.90 -17.39
C LYS A 3 15.78 -25.13 -16.07
N ASP A 4 16.60 -24.07 -16.04
CA ASP A 4 16.26 -22.78 -15.47
C ASP A 4 14.77 -22.47 -15.69
N GLU A 5 13.98 -22.70 -14.66
CA GLU A 5 12.62 -22.23 -14.53
C GLU A 5 12.72 -20.72 -14.27
N ARG A 6 12.87 -19.93 -15.34
CA ARG A 6 12.66 -18.48 -15.28
C ARG A 6 11.20 -18.24 -14.91
N THR A 7 10.92 -18.21 -13.61
CA THR A 7 9.72 -17.60 -13.04
C THR A 7 9.49 -16.26 -13.73
N PRO A 8 8.27 -15.93 -14.20
CA PRO A 8 8.03 -14.64 -14.83
C PRO A 8 8.45 -13.54 -13.86
N ALA A 9 9.47 -12.78 -14.26
CA ALA A 9 10.03 -11.73 -13.43
C ALA A 9 8.96 -10.66 -13.23
N GLY A 10 8.35 -10.64 -12.04
CA GLY A 10 7.47 -9.56 -11.63
C GLY A 10 8.20 -8.21 -11.66
N PRO A 11 7.48 -7.10 -11.42
CA PRO A 11 8.09 -5.78 -11.35
C PRO A 11 9.29 -5.79 -10.37
N ARG A 12 10.42 -5.23 -10.81
CA ARG A 12 11.68 -5.20 -10.04
C ARG A 12 12.04 -3.75 -9.74
N SER A 13 12.61 -3.53 -8.55
CA SER A 13 13.18 -2.24 -8.17
C SER A 13 14.67 -2.39 -7.85
N ALA A 14 15.51 -1.68 -8.58
CA ALA A 14 16.95 -1.63 -8.30
C ALA A 14 17.24 -1.01 -6.92
N LEU A 15 16.37 -0.09 -6.46
CA LEU A 15 16.48 0.50 -5.13
C LEU A 15 16.11 -0.51 -4.03
N ALA A 16 15.09 -1.33 -4.25
CA ALA A 16 14.75 -2.40 -3.32
C ALA A 16 15.92 -3.40 -3.17
N GLU A 17 16.50 -3.83 -4.29
CA GLU A 17 17.67 -4.71 -4.30
C GLU A 17 18.88 -4.08 -3.60
N LYS A 18 19.19 -2.81 -3.90
CA LYS A 18 20.29 -2.07 -3.29
C LYS A 18 20.15 -1.95 -1.77
N HIS A 19 18.92 -1.78 -1.27
CA HIS A 19 18.63 -1.59 0.15
C HIS A 19 18.21 -2.87 0.87
N GLY A 20 18.17 -4.02 0.18
CA GLY A 20 17.74 -5.30 0.76
C GLY A 20 16.28 -5.30 1.21
N ILE A 21 15.42 -4.51 0.57
CA ILE A 21 14.00 -4.39 0.92
C ILE A 21 13.22 -5.44 0.14
N ASP A 22 12.67 -6.41 0.84
CA ASP A 22 11.77 -7.40 0.28
C ASP A 22 10.39 -6.82 -0.02
N ALA A 23 9.84 -7.13 -1.20
CA ALA A 23 8.58 -6.59 -1.67
C ALA A 23 7.39 -7.00 -0.79
N PHE A 24 7.35 -8.27 -0.39
CA PHE A 24 6.31 -8.78 0.48
C PHE A 24 6.37 -8.13 1.87
N THR A 25 7.56 -8.03 2.45
CA THR A 25 7.78 -7.37 3.74
C THR A 25 7.36 -5.90 3.70
N LEU A 26 7.67 -5.19 2.60
CA LEU A 26 7.24 -3.81 2.39
C LEU A 26 5.72 -3.70 2.25
N PHE A 27 5.09 -4.61 1.50
CA PHE A 27 3.63 -4.69 1.37
C PHE A 27 2.95 -4.88 2.73
N CYS A 28 3.41 -5.85 3.52
CA CYS A 28 2.91 -6.11 4.87
C CYS A 28 3.05 -4.88 5.79
N ALA A 29 4.20 -4.23 5.77
CA ALA A 29 4.46 -3.06 6.61
C ALA A 29 3.61 -1.84 6.22
N TYR A 30 3.51 -1.57 4.91
CA TYR A 30 2.94 -0.33 4.39
C TYR A 30 1.41 -0.42 4.22
N HIS A 31 0.88 -1.55 3.76
CA HIS A 31 -0.54 -1.70 3.44
C HIS A 31 -1.33 -2.45 4.51
N LEU A 32 -0.72 -3.43 5.18
CA LEU A 32 -1.39 -4.28 6.17
C LEU A 32 -1.06 -3.89 7.62
N GLY A 33 -0.18 -2.91 7.84
CA GLY A 33 0.19 -2.45 9.18
C GLY A 33 0.95 -3.48 10.01
N ILE A 34 1.52 -4.53 9.40
CA ILE A 34 2.23 -5.58 10.12
C ILE A 34 3.60 -5.04 10.55
N THR A 35 3.89 -5.07 11.85
CA THR A 35 5.15 -4.57 12.41
C THR A 35 6.30 -5.58 12.23
N ALA A 36 7.53 -5.19 12.58
CA ALA A 36 8.68 -6.11 12.52
C ALA A 36 8.59 -7.26 13.54
N SER A 37 7.80 -7.08 14.59
CA SER A 37 7.55 -8.08 15.64
C SER A 37 6.26 -8.86 15.40
N ASP A 38 5.74 -8.86 14.17
CA ASP A 38 4.49 -9.53 13.77
C ASP A 38 3.23 -9.05 14.52
N GLY A 39 3.30 -7.83 15.06
CA GLY A 39 2.16 -7.12 15.63
C GLY A 39 1.41 -6.31 14.58
N TYR A 40 0.44 -5.51 15.02
CA TYR A 40 -0.38 -4.68 14.15
C TYR A 40 -0.34 -3.20 14.60
N GLU A 41 0.12 -2.33 13.70
CA GLU A 41 0.11 -0.89 13.86
C GLU A 41 0.08 -0.21 12.47
N PHE A 42 -0.92 0.64 12.24
CA PHE A 42 -0.94 1.47 11.02
C PHE A 42 0.25 2.42 11.01
N GLN A 43 1.13 2.27 10.03
CA GLN A 43 2.36 3.04 9.90
C GLN A 43 2.27 3.96 8.68
N ASN A 44 2.59 5.23 8.87
CA ASN A 44 2.76 6.15 7.76
C ASN A 44 4.09 5.88 7.01
N VAL A 45 4.24 6.46 5.82
CA VAL A 45 5.44 6.27 4.97
C VAL A 45 6.76 6.62 5.67
N HIS A 46 6.76 7.57 6.63
CA HIS A 46 7.96 7.93 7.37
C HIS A 46 8.32 6.90 8.44
N GLN A 47 7.33 6.33 9.13
CA GLN A 47 7.54 5.22 10.07
C GLN A 47 8.07 3.98 9.35
N VAL A 48 7.48 3.65 8.19
CA VAL A 48 7.96 2.57 7.33
C VAL A 48 9.39 2.83 6.85
N ALA A 49 9.68 4.04 6.37
CA ALA A 49 11.03 4.40 5.94
C ALA A 49 12.07 4.28 7.06
N LYS A 50 11.72 4.71 8.29
CA LYS A 50 12.56 4.54 9.47
C LYS A 50 12.83 3.06 9.76
N ARG A 51 11.82 2.19 9.65
CA ARG A 51 11.97 0.73 9.82
C ARG A 51 12.97 0.13 8.83
N PHE A 52 12.92 0.55 7.58
CA PHE A 52 13.84 0.07 6.53
C PHE A 52 15.16 0.84 6.45
N GLY A 53 15.39 1.82 7.34
CA GLY A 53 16.62 2.61 7.36
C GLY A 53 16.85 3.48 6.12
N VAL A 54 15.79 3.85 5.40
CA VAL A 54 15.85 4.66 4.17
C VAL A 54 15.03 5.94 4.28
N SER A 55 15.11 6.83 3.29
CA SER A 55 14.24 8.00 3.22
C SER A 55 12.83 7.61 2.74
N SER A 56 11.82 8.40 3.11
CA SER A 56 10.45 8.19 2.62
C SER A 56 10.34 8.36 1.10
N GLY A 57 11.22 9.14 0.48
CA GLY A 57 11.32 9.22 -0.98
C GLY A 57 11.74 7.91 -1.63
N ILE A 58 12.71 7.20 -1.03
CA ILE A 58 13.14 5.87 -1.51
C ILE A 58 12.00 4.86 -1.36
N ILE A 59 11.28 4.85 -0.23
CA ILE A 59 10.11 3.96 -0.06
C ILE A 59 9.05 4.23 -1.14
N LYS A 60 8.71 5.50 -1.39
CA LYS A 60 7.74 5.86 -2.44
C LYS A 60 8.18 5.38 -3.82
N GLN A 61 9.45 5.54 -4.16
CA GLN A 61 10.00 5.08 -5.43
C GLN A 61 9.94 3.54 -5.54
N ILE A 62 10.32 2.82 -4.49
CA ILE A 62 10.25 1.36 -4.46
C ILE A 62 8.79 0.88 -4.61
N LEU A 63 7.84 1.52 -3.92
CA LEU A 63 6.42 1.21 -4.05
C LEU A 63 5.96 1.41 -5.50
N GLN A 64 6.37 2.48 -6.18
CA GLN A 64 6.03 2.69 -7.60
C GLN A 64 6.68 1.65 -8.52
N ASP A 65 7.98 1.39 -8.35
CA ASP A 65 8.74 0.43 -9.17
C ASP A 65 8.16 -0.99 -9.07
N LEU A 66 7.74 -1.39 -7.86
CA LEU A 66 7.09 -2.67 -7.57
C LEU A 66 5.57 -2.64 -7.82
N ALA A 67 5.06 -1.48 -8.20
CA ALA A 67 3.66 -1.21 -8.48
C ALA A 67 2.72 -1.57 -7.31
N MET A 68 3.16 -1.20 -6.12
CA MET A 68 2.50 -1.27 -4.82
C MET A 68 2.16 0.14 -4.28
N ASP A 69 2.18 1.17 -5.11
CA ASP A 69 1.76 2.50 -4.70
C ASP A 69 0.25 2.53 -4.37
N PRO A 70 -0.20 3.43 -3.47
CA PRO A 70 -1.61 3.53 -3.09
C PRO A 70 -2.56 3.70 -4.28
N ASP A 71 -2.17 4.49 -5.28
CA ASP A 71 -3.03 4.76 -6.44
C ASP A 71 -3.31 3.47 -7.19
N ARG A 72 -2.31 2.60 -7.38
CA ARG A 72 -2.48 1.28 -7.99
C ARG A 72 -3.41 0.37 -7.19
N LEU A 73 -3.34 0.36 -5.86
CA LEU A 73 -4.23 -0.48 -5.04
C LEU A 73 -5.68 -0.06 -5.20
N VAL A 74 -5.98 1.24 -5.13
CA VAL A 74 -7.35 1.75 -5.31
C VAL A 74 -7.86 1.49 -6.73
N ASN A 75 -6.95 1.50 -7.71
CA ASN A 75 -7.20 1.14 -9.11
C ASN A 75 -7.32 -0.36 -9.38
N SER A 76 -7.17 -1.23 -8.39
CA SER A 76 -7.16 -2.67 -8.62
C SER A 76 -8.45 -3.34 -8.16
N ASP A 77 -8.65 -4.59 -8.58
CA ASP A 77 -9.70 -5.45 -8.04
C ASP A 77 -9.36 -6.08 -6.70
N PHE A 78 -8.17 -5.81 -6.15
CA PHE A 78 -7.76 -6.24 -4.83
C PHE A 78 -8.58 -5.56 -3.72
N ASP A 79 -9.12 -6.37 -2.81
CA ASP A 79 -9.84 -5.88 -1.63
C ASP A 79 -8.87 -5.68 -0.46
N LEU A 80 -8.26 -4.49 -0.41
CA LEU A 80 -7.35 -4.12 0.66
C LEU A 80 -8.04 -4.10 2.03
N SER A 81 -9.30 -3.67 2.09
CA SER A 81 -10.04 -3.55 3.36
C SER A 81 -10.27 -4.91 3.99
N SER A 82 -10.70 -5.90 3.20
CA SER A 82 -10.85 -7.27 3.70
C SER A 82 -9.51 -7.84 4.18
N ALA A 83 -8.42 -7.63 3.41
CA ALA A 83 -7.09 -8.07 3.83
C ALA A 83 -6.61 -7.43 5.14
N GLN A 84 -6.94 -6.15 5.38
CA GLN A 84 -6.63 -5.48 6.64
C GLN A 84 -7.44 -6.03 7.82
N ILE A 85 -8.72 -6.33 7.61
CA ILE A 85 -9.57 -6.96 8.64
C ILE A 85 -9.03 -8.34 9.00
N ASP A 86 -8.70 -9.15 8.00
CA ASP A 86 -8.15 -10.49 8.21
C ASP A 86 -6.85 -10.47 9.05
N VAL A 87 -5.99 -9.47 8.82
CA VAL A 87 -4.75 -9.27 9.61
C VAL A 87 -5.02 -8.71 11.01
N LEU A 88 -6.03 -7.84 11.16
CA LEU A 88 -6.42 -7.25 12.44
C LEU A 88 -6.98 -8.32 13.38
N GLU A 89 -7.85 -9.20 12.87
CA GLU A 89 -8.55 -10.24 13.64
C GLU A 89 -7.69 -11.47 13.98
N VAL A 90 -6.43 -11.51 13.53
CA VAL A 90 -5.52 -12.60 13.85
C VAL A 90 -5.34 -12.74 15.37
N PRO A 91 -5.62 -13.92 15.95
CA PRO A 91 -5.48 -14.14 17.39
C PRO A 91 -4.00 -14.17 17.81
N ASP A 92 -3.76 -13.88 19.08
CA ASP A 92 -2.42 -13.94 19.66
C ASP A 92 -1.80 -15.33 19.50
N GLY A 93 -0.52 -15.37 19.12
CA GLY A 93 0.21 -16.62 18.87
C GLY A 93 0.07 -17.16 17.45
N VAL A 94 -0.78 -16.57 16.59
CA VAL A 94 -0.82 -16.84 15.15
C VAL A 94 -0.07 -15.76 14.39
N SER A 95 0.70 -16.15 13.36
CA SER A 95 1.51 -15.19 12.62
C SER A 95 0.67 -14.36 11.65
N ARG A 96 0.65 -13.04 11.86
CA ARG A 96 0.01 -12.09 10.94
C ARG A 96 0.69 -12.09 9.58
N THR A 97 2.01 -12.22 9.56
CA THR A 97 2.80 -12.32 8.34
C THR A 97 2.43 -13.56 7.52
N GLU A 98 2.12 -14.70 8.16
CA GLU A 98 1.67 -15.88 7.41
C GLU A 98 0.27 -15.71 6.83
N VAL A 99 -0.65 -15.09 7.59
CA VAL A 99 -2.00 -14.72 7.10
C VAL A 99 -1.92 -13.73 5.93
N ALA A 100 -0.91 -12.86 5.89
CA ALA A 100 -0.71 -11.92 4.79
C ALA A 100 -0.27 -12.56 3.45
N ARG A 101 0.25 -13.80 3.45
CA ARG A 101 0.72 -14.45 2.20
C ARG A 101 -0.37 -14.60 1.13
N PRO A 102 -1.56 -15.17 1.42
CA PRO A 102 -2.61 -15.27 0.42
C PRO A 102 -3.07 -13.89 -0.08
N HIS A 103 -3.08 -12.85 0.77
CA HIS A 103 -3.39 -11.48 0.35
C HIS A 103 -2.34 -10.91 -0.60
N TRP A 104 -1.06 -11.18 -0.36
CA TRP A 104 0.01 -10.81 -1.28
C TRP A 104 -0.14 -11.46 -2.65
N GLU A 105 -0.46 -12.76 -2.68
CA GLU A 105 -0.71 -13.47 -3.94
C GLU A 105 -1.93 -12.93 -4.67
N ALA A 106 -3.03 -12.68 -3.95
CA ALA A 106 -4.22 -12.06 -4.50
C ALA A 106 -3.91 -10.67 -5.08
N PHE A 107 -3.14 -9.85 -4.36
CA PHE A 107 -2.70 -8.54 -4.84
C PHE A 107 -1.86 -8.63 -6.12
N ARG A 108 -0.89 -9.56 -6.20
CA ARG A 108 -0.09 -9.73 -7.42
C ARG A 108 -0.91 -10.19 -8.63
N ASN A 109 -1.97 -10.96 -8.38
CA ASN A 109 -2.87 -11.46 -9.41
C ASN A 109 -4.01 -10.47 -9.74
N ALA A 110 -4.14 -9.40 -8.95
CA ALA A 110 -5.16 -8.39 -9.10
C ALA A 110 -5.01 -7.66 -10.44
N LYS A 111 -6.13 -7.51 -11.14
CA LYS A 111 -6.19 -6.73 -12.38
C LYS A 111 -6.48 -5.28 -12.03
N LEU A 112 -5.89 -4.38 -12.80
CA LEU A 112 -6.29 -2.98 -12.76
C LEU A 112 -7.75 -2.90 -13.23
N LYS A 113 -8.64 -2.45 -12.36
CA LYS A 113 -9.96 -1.98 -12.74
C LYS A 113 -9.76 -0.69 -13.51
N THR A 114 -10.23 -0.63 -14.75
CA THR A 114 -10.41 0.64 -15.47
C THR A 114 -11.55 1.39 -14.78
N ARG A 115 -11.28 1.95 -13.60
CA ARG A 115 -12.27 2.67 -12.80
C ARG A 115 -12.25 4.12 -13.27
N ASP A 116 -13.41 4.63 -13.63
CA ASP A 116 -13.59 5.93 -14.27
C ASP A 116 -13.48 7.05 -13.21
N TRP A 117 -12.23 7.43 -12.90
CA TRP A 117 -11.86 8.36 -11.82
C TRP A 117 -12.62 9.68 -11.81
N GLN A 118 -13.05 10.17 -12.97
CA GLN A 118 -13.85 11.40 -13.07
C GLN A 118 -15.18 11.28 -12.33
N ARG A 119 -15.75 10.07 -12.26
CA ARG A 119 -17.07 9.83 -11.65
C ARG A 119 -16.99 9.69 -10.13
N GLU A 120 -15.92 9.11 -9.61
CA GLU A 120 -15.73 8.94 -8.16
C GLU A 120 -15.25 10.23 -7.49
N LEU A 121 -14.34 10.98 -8.13
CA LEU A 121 -13.90 12.29 -7.62
C LEU A 121 -15.06 13.31 -7.55
N ALA A 122 -15.99 13.26 -8.50
CA ALA A 122 -17.21 14.08 -8.49
C ALA A 122 -18.21 13.66 -7.40
N THR A 123 -18.16 12.42 -6.96
CA THR A 123 -19.02 11.90 -5.88
C THR A 123 -18.41 12.24 -4.52
N ASP A 124 -17.11 12.03 -4.34
CA ASP A 124 -16.37 12.36 -3.12
C ASP A 124 -16.34 13.88 -2.86
N ALA A 125 -16.14 14.71 -3.88
CA ALA A 125 -16.23 16.16 -3.73
C ALA A 125 -17.62 16.61 -3.24
N ARG A 126 -18.68 15.93 -3.68
CA ARG A 126 -20.07 16.22 -3.33
C ARG A 126 -20.47 15.70 -1.95
N GLU A 127 -19.86 14.60 -1.50
CA GLU A 127 -20.05 14.06 -0.15
C GLU A 127 -19.24 14.84 0.91
N ASN A 128 -18.03 15.29 0.56
CA ASN A 128 -17.20 16.12 1.42
C ASN A 128 -17.81 17.53 1.61
N GLU A 129 -18.43 18.10 0.56
CA GLU A 129 -19.15 19.39 0.63
C GLU A 129 -20.40 19.32 1.52
N LYS A 130 -21.12 18.19 1.52
CA LYS A 130 -22.27 17.96 2.42
C LYS A 130 -21.88 17.83 3.89
N THR A 131 -20.68 17.33 4.18
CA THR A 131 -20.25 16.96 5.54
C THR A 131 -19.47 18.08 6.23
N TYR A 132 -18.67 18.85 5.50
CA TYR A 132 -17.78 19.87 6.09
C TYR A 132 -18.12 21.32 5.71
N GLY A 133 -19.09 21.54 4.81
CA GLY A 133 -19.41 22.86 4.28
C GLY A 133 -18.28 23.46 3.43
N PRO A 134 -18.52 24.61 2.78
CA PRO A 134 -17.54 25.24 1.90
C PRO A 134 -16.30 25.67 2.67
N ARG A 135 -15.12 25.38 2.10
CA ARG A 135 -13.83 25.83 2.61
C ARG A 135 -13.88 27.36 2.76
N PRO A 136 -13.66 27.93 3.96
CA PRO A 136 -13.70 29.38 4.13
C PRO A 136 -12.65 30.01 3.22
N ALA A 137 -13.08 31.02 2.47
CA ALA A 137 -12.21 31.77 1.57
C ALA A 137 -10.99 32.30 2.33
N PRO A 138 -9.80 32.38 1.70
CA PRO A 138 -8.63 32.98 2.32
C PRO A 138 -9.01 34.39 2.81
N ARG A 139 -8.89 34.64 4.12
CA ARG A 139 -8.97 35.99 4.64
C ARG A 139 -7.85 36.79 4.00
N ASP A 140 -8.22 37.72 3.12
CA ASP A 140 -7.29 38.65 2.51
C ASP A 140 -6.62 39.45 3.63
N ARG A 141 -5.39 39.08 3.99
CA ARG A 141 -4.57 39.88 4.90
C ARG A 141 -3.91 40.96 4.05
N ARG A 142 -4.67 42.01 3.73
CA ARG A 142 -4.11 43.25 3.20
C ARG A 142 -4.64 44.46 3.97
N ARG A 143 -3.74 44.94 4.83
CA ARG A 143 -3.51 46.29 5.38
C ARG A 143 -4.64 46.99 6.12
#